data_AF-A0A811T4W9-F1
#
_entry.id   AF-A0A811T4W9-F1
#
_cell.length_a   1.000
_cell.length_b   1.000
_cell.length_c   1.000
_cell.angle_alpha   90.00
_cell.angle_beta   90.00
_cell.angle_gamma   90.00
#
_symmetry.space_group_name_H-M   'P 1'
#
loop_
_entity.id
_entity.type
_entity.pdbx_description
1 polymer ?
#
loop_
_entity_poly.entity_id
_entity_poly.type
_entity_poly.pdbx_seq_one_letter_code
_entity_poly.pdbx_strand_id
1 'polypeptide(L)'
;MDYSNNTLTNNTASNNTYGIYLRSSCNYNTLTNNTANSNNYYGIYLSHSSNNTLTNNTANSNNYYGIYLYYSSNNLLYHNNLINNTNHNAYDISTNQWNTSTVGNYYSDYTGSDNNSDGIGDTSYQIPGGSSIDYFPLMHPWGKPPLKGDLDGDSQITSTDAAIVLEIAVGSSPCNSQILAIADVSGDGRVSSLDALMILQMAA
;
A
#
# COMPACT_ATOMS: atom_id res chain seq x y z
N MET A 1 6.60 8.58 -32.22
CA MET A 1 5.26 9.09 -31.85
C MET A 1 5.35 9.52 -30.40
N ASP A 2 4.77 10.66 -30.05
CA ASP A 2 4.75 11.16 -28.69
C ASP A 2 3.69 10.37 -27.90
N TYR A 3 4.11 9.63 -26.89
CA TYR A 3 3.23 8.86 -25.99
C TYR A 3 3.11 9.56 -24.62
N SER A 4 3.30 10.88 -24.61
CA SER A 4 3.15 11.71 -23.42
C SER A 4 1.72 12.22 -23.26
N ASN A 5 1.35 12.62 -22.04
CA ASN A 5 0.03 13.22 -21.73
C ASN A 5 -1.17 12.28 -21.90
N ASN A 6 -1.00 10.98 -21.65
CA ASN A 6 -2.08 10.01 -21.63
C ASN A 6 -2.61 9.77 -20.22
N THR A 7 -3.87 9.34 -20.15
CA THR A 7 -4.53 8.92 -18.92
C THR A 7 -4.93 7.45 -19.05
N LEU A 8 -4.34 6.59 -18.23
CA LEU A 8 -4.67 5.17 -18.12
C LEU A 8 -5.42 4.95 -16.80
N THR A 9 -6.71 4.66 -16.89
CA THR A 9 -7.55 4.45 -15.70
C THR A 9 -8.34 3.16 -15.74
N ASN A 10 -8.45 2.50 -14.58
CA ASN A 10 -9.27 1.30 -14.37
C ASN A 10 -8.95 0.13 -15.33
N ASN A 11 -7.69 -0.02 -15.75
CA ASN A 11 -7.29 -1.13 -16.60
C ASN A 11 -6.83 -2.34 -15.78
N THR A 12 -7.00 -3.55 -16.33
CA THR A 12 -6.47 -4.79 -15.76
C THR A 12 -5.44 -5.39 -16.72
N ALA A 13 -4.19 -5.46 -16.28
CA ALA A 13 -3.05 -6.01 -17.02
C ALA A 13 -2.37 -7.12 -16.21
N SER A 14 -3.08 -8.23 -16.05
CA SER A 14 -2.66 -9.36 -15.21
C SER A 14 -2.31 -10.61 -16.02
N ASN A 15 -1.46 -11.48 -15.48
CA ASN A 15 -1.02 -12.74 -16.12
C ASN A 15 -0.26 -12.54 -17.45
N ASN A 16 0.50 -11.47 -17.57
CA ASN A 16 1.34 -11.15 -18.73
C ASN A 16 2.83 -11.29 -18.40
N THR A 17 3.70 -11.07 -19.39
CA THR A 17 5.15 -10.93 -19.14
C THR A 17 5.45 -9.70 -18.28
N TYR A 18 4.88 -8.55 -18.68
CA TYR A 18 4.87 -7.29 -17.96
C TYR A 18 3.42 -6.82 -17.90
N GLY A 19 2.97 -6.23 -16.79
CA GLY A 19 1.61 -5.70 -16.68
C GLY A 19 1.44 -4.41 -17.48
N ILE A 20 1.79 -3.27 -16.88
CA ILE A 20 1.74 -1.95 -17.53
C ILE A 20 3.17 -1.51 -17.83
N TYR A 21 3.47 -1.20 -19.09
CA TYR A 21 4.80 -0.81 -19.52
C TYR A 21 4.81 0.55 -20.22
N LEU A 22 5.39 1.56 -19.56
CA LEU A 22 5.73 2.86 -20.14
C LEU A 22 7.18 2.84 -20.63
N ARG A 23 7.39 3.01 -21.93
CA ARG A 23 8.69 2.83 -22.58
C ARG A 23 9.06 4.03 -23.43
N SER A 24 10.33 4.44 -23.36
CA SER A 24 10.95 5.36 -24.32
C SER A 24 10.25 6.71 -24.39
N SER A 25 10.45 7.52 -23.35
CA SER A 25 9.95 8.90 -23.25
C SER A 25 8.42 9.01 -23.22
N CYS A 26 7.75 8.05 -22.59
CA CYS A 26 6.35 8.18 -22.21
C CYS A 26 6.27 9.09 -20.97
N ASN A 27 6.30 10.41 -21.17
CA ASN A 27 6.37 11.38 -20.07
C ASN A 27 4.98 11.95 -19.74
N TYR A 28 4.80 12.56 -18.57
CA TYR A 28 3.56 13.30 -18.25
C TYR A 28 2.26 12.47 -18.36
N ASN A 29 2.33 11.16 -18.13
CA ASN A 29 1.16 10.29 -18.10
C ASN A 29 0.60 10.17 -16.68
N THR A 30 -0.69 9.90 -16.59
CA THR A 30 -1.38 9.58 -15.33
C THR A 30 -1.92 8.16 -15.37
N LEU A 31 -1.49 7.34 -14.43
CA LEU A 31 -1.93 5.96 -14.24
C LEU A 31 -2.70 5.89 -12.92
N THR A 32 -4.01 5.70 -13.00
CA THR A 32 -4.88 5.68 -11.81
C THR A 32 -5.76 4.43 -11.74
N ASN A 33 -5.87 3.81 -10.57
CA ASN A 33 -6.76 2.66 -10.34
C ASN A 33 -6.52 1.47 -11.28
N ASN A 34 -5.30 1.26 -11.77
CA ASN A 34 -5.02 0.10 -12.61
C ASN A 34 -4.58 -1.10 -11.76
N THR A 35 -4.85 -2.31 -12.27
CA THR A 35 -4.49 -3.58 -11.65
C THR A 35 -3.47 -4.31 -12.53
N ALA A 36 -2.30 -4.63 -11.98
CA ALA A 36 -1.23 -5.32 -12.67
C ALA A 36 -0.71 -6.50 -11.83
N ASN A 37 -1.46 -7.60 -11.84
CA ASN A 37 -1.24 -8.73 -10.94
C ASN A 37 -0.68 -9.96 -11.65
N SER A 38 0.04 -10.79 -10.90
CA SER A 38 0.44 -12.13 -11.35
C SER A 38 1.21 -12.12 -12.67
N ASN A 39 1.99 -11.07 -12.95
CA ASN A 39 2.81 -11.00 -14.15
C ASN A 39 4.16 -11.71 -13.94
N ASN A 40 4.72 -12.26 -15.02
CA ASN A 40 5.95 -13.07 -14.97
C ASN A 40 7.21 -12.27 -14.58
N TYR A 41 7.16 -10.94 -14.66
CA TYR A 41 8.24 -10.06 -14.21
C TYR A 41 7.69 -8.90 -13.39
N TYR A 42 7.30 -7.82 -14.05
CA TYR A 42 6.97 -6.54 -13.40
C TYR A 42 5.47 -6.27 -13.49
N GLY A 43 4.89 -5.76 -12.42
CA GLY A 43 3.52 -5.25 -12.42
C GLY A 43 3.44 -3.98 -13.27
N ILE A 44 4.06 -2.90 -12.80
CA ILE A 44 4.16 -1.62 -13.54
C ILE A 44 5.63 -1.29 -13.76
N TYR A 45 6.02 -1.09 -15.02
CA TYR A 45 7.39 -0.82 -15.42
C TYR A 45 7.48 0.52 -16.16
N LEU A 46 8.31 1.43 -15.67
CA LEU A 46 8.70 2.65 -16.37
C LEU A 46 10.16 2.53 -16.80
N SER A 47 10.40 2.64 -18.11
CA SER A 47 11.74 2.64 -18.69
C SER A 47 11.96 3.90 -19.49
N HIS A 48 12.94 4.70 -19.08
CA HIS A 48 13.26 5.99 -19.71
C HIS A 48 12.04 6.91 -19.84
N SER A 49 11.21 6.97 -18.80
CA SER A 49 9.91 7.65 -18.79
C SER A 49 9.73 8.46 -17.51
N SER A 50 9.69 9.78 -17.64
CA SER A 50 9.81 10.72 -16.52
C SER A 50 8.57 11.59 -16.37
N ASN A 51 8.39 12.21 -15.20
CA ASN A 51 7.29 13.13 -14.91
C ASN A 51 5.89 12.49 -15.01
N ASN A 52 5.74 11.21 -14.66
CA ASN A 52 4.44 10.53 -14.61
C ASN A 52 3.88 10.49 -13.18
N THR A 53 2.56 10.37 -13.06
CA THR A 53 1.86 10.18 -11.79
C THR A 53 1.22 8.80 -11.75
N LEU A 54 1.56 7.99 -10.75
CA LEU A 54 0.97 6.67 -10.51
C LEU A 54 0.25 6.72 -9.16
N THR A 55 -1.07 6.61 -9.17
CA THR A 55 -1.87 6.64 -7.94
C THR A 55 -2.95 5.56 -7.89
N ASN A 56 -3.21 5.03 -6.70
CA ASN A 56 -4.23 4.00 -6.47
C ASN A 56 -4.07 2.73 -7.33
N ASN A 57 -2.88 2.43 -7.86
CA ASN A 57 -2.68 1.21 -8.65
C ASN A 57 -2.40 0.03 -7.72
N THR A 58 -2.81 -1.17 -8.14
CA THR A 58 -2.50 -2.41 -7.43
C THR A 58 -1.53 -3.24 -8.26
N ALA A 59 -0.38 -3.58 -7.67
CA ALA A 59 0.60 -4.50 -8.24
C ALA A 59 0.82 -5.65 -7.25
N ASN A 60 0.13 -6.77 -7.50
CA ASN A 60 0.11 -7.90 -6.59
C ASN A 60 0.69 -9.19 -7.21
N SER A 61 1.51 -9.91 -6.45
CA SER A 61 1.98 -11.26 -6.80
C SER A 61 2.73 -11.33 -8.14
N ASN A 62 3.47 -10.29 -8.51
CA ASN A 62 4.34 -10.35 -9.69
C ASN A 62 5.65 -11.07 -9.33
N ASN A 63 6.17 -11.87 -10.24
CA ASN A 63 7.32 -12.75 -9.99
C ASN A 63 8.65 -12.01 -9.78
N TYR A 64 8.68 -10.68 -9.89
CA TYR A 64 9.84 -9.87 -9.59
C TYR A 64 9.48 -8.60 -8.82
N TYR A 65 9.19 -7.49 -9.51
CA TYR A 65 8.91 -6.19 -8.90
C TYR A 65 7.43 -5.81 -9.08
N GLY A 66 6.81 -5.25 -8.04
CA GLY A 66 5.49 -4.66 -8.17
C GLY A 66 5.53 -3.43 -9.07
N ILE A 67 6.34 -2.44 -8.70
CA ILE A 67 6.65 -1.27 -9.52
C ILE A 67 8.17 -1.15 -9.72
N TYR A 68 8.61 -1.01 -10.98
CA TYR A 68 10.01 -0.81 -11.33
C TYR A 68 10.23 0.49 -12.11
N LEU A 69 11.13 1.35 -11.63
CA LEU A 69 11.55 2.60 -12.28
C LEU A 69 13.00 2.48 -12.76
N TYR A 70 13.17 2.34 -14.08
CA TYR A 70 14.48 2.23 -14.74
C TYR A 70 14.77 3.49 -15.56
N TYR A 71 15.81 4.23 -15.17
CA TYR A 71 16.17 5.53 -15.76
C TYR A 71 14.97 6.46 -15.97
N SER A 72 14.09 6.51 -14.98
CA SER A 72 12.79 7.15 -15.04
C SER A 72 12.67 8.04 -13.80
N SER A 73 12.79 9.34 -13.98
CA SER A 73 12.93 10.30 -12.86
C SER A 73 11.73 11.24 -12.76
N ASN A 74 11.63 11.93 -11.63
CA ASN A 74 10.58 12.92 -11.36
C ASN A 74 9.16 12.36 -11.45
N ASN A 75 8.97 11.05 -11.23
CA ASN A 75 7.66 10.45 -11.12
C ASN A 75 7.13 10.60 -9.68
N LEU A 76 5.81 10.72 -9.54
CA LEU A 76 5.11 10.78 -8.26
C LEU A 76 4.26 9.52 -8.07
N LEU A 77 4.49 8.80 -6.99
CA LEU A 77 3.83 7.53 -6.67
C LEU A 77 3.26 7.60 -5.25
N TYR A 78 1.95 7.47 -5.10
CA TYR A 78 1.27 7.45 -3.80
C TYR A 78 -0.03 6.65 -3.88
N HIS A 79 -0.49 6.11 -2.76
CA HIS A 79 -1.69 5.27 -2.65
C HIS A 79 -1.66 3.97 -3.46
N ASN A 80 -0.50 3.54 -3.94
CA ASN A 80 -0.40 2.27 -4.65
C ASN A 80 -0.33 1.12 -3.64
N ASN A 81 -0.92 -0.01 -4.00
CA ASN A 81 -0.91 -1.25 -3.25
C ASN A 81 0.10 -2.21 -3.87
N LEU A 82 1.28 -2.34 -3.26
CA LEU A 82 2.34 -3.23 -3.71
C LEU A 82 2.40 -4.46 -2.79
N ILE A 83 1.92 -5.60 -3.30
CA ILE A 83 1.59 -6.75 -2.46
C ILE A 83 2.26 -8.02 -2.98
N ASN A 84 2.99 -8.71 -2.11
CA ASN A 84 3.52 -10.06 -2.32
C ASN A 84 4.31 -10.23 -3.63
N ASN A 85 5.08 -9.21 -4.04
CA ASN A 85 5.94 -9.31 -5.22
C ASN A 85 7.26 -9.99 -4.84
N THR A 86 7.70 -10.97 -5.63
CA THR A 86 8.68 -11.98 -5.18
C THR A 86 10.06 -11.43 -4.81
N ASN A 87 10.58 -10.45 -5.56
CA ASN A 87 11.90 -9.90 -5.28
C ASN A 87 11.80 -8.65 -4.39
N HIS A 88 11.04 -7.65 -4.85
CA HIS A 88 10.74 -6.45 -4.07
C HIS A 88 9.37 -5.89 -4.45
N ASN A 89 8.66 -5.28 -3.51
CA ASN A 89 7.42 -4.57 -3.82
C ASN A 89 7.67 -3.38 -4.75
N ALA A 90 8.71 -2.59 -4.47
CA ALA A 90 9.17 -1.50 -5.32
C ALA A 90 10.67 -1.65 -5.63
N TYR A 91 11.10 -1.17 -6.80
CA TYR A 91 12.51 -1.03 -7.13
C TYR A 91 12.72 0.26 -7.94
N ASP A 92 13.62 1.12 -7.48
CA ASP A 92 13.86 2.43 -8.08
C ASP A 92 15.36 2.71 -8.11
N ILE A 93 15.93 2.80 -9.31
CA ILE A 93 17.34 3.14 -9.51
C ILE A 93 17.52 4.61 -9.93
N SER A 94 16.46 5.40 -9.88
CA SER A 94 16.40 6.80 -10.30
C SER A 94 15.98 7.70 -9.12
N THR A 95 15.64 8.96 -9.40
CA THR A 95 15.17 9.90 -8.39
C THR A 95 13.68 10.16 -8.58
N ASN A 96 12.85 9.59 -7.71
CA ASN A 96 11.39 9.74 -7.73
C ASN A 96 10.82 10.00 -6.33
N GLN A 97 9.58 10.50 -6.31
CA GLN A 97 8.83 10.77 -5.09
C GLN A 97 7.85 9.63 -4.86
N TRP A 98 8.05 8.86 -3.78
CA TRP A 98 7.21 7.72 -3.39
C TRP A 98 6.17 8.09 -2.34
N ASN A 99 5.97 9.38 -2.09
CA ASN A 99 4.92 9.88 -1.23
C ASN A 99 4.60 11.34 -1.56
N THR A 100 3.41 11.76 -1.13
CA THR A 100 3.05 13.18 -1.02
C THR A 100 3.59 13.74 0.31
N SER A 101 3.22 14.98 0.67
CA SER A 101 3.58 15.55 1.98
C SER A 101 2.90 14.87 3.17
N THR A 102 1.90 14.02 2.96
CA THR A 102 1.08 13.45 4.05
C THR A 102 0.83 11.94 3.93
N VAL A 103 1.10 11.32 2.78
CA VAL A 103 0.75 9.92 2.54
C VAL A 103 1.55 9.33 1.38
N GLY A 104 1.93 8.06 1.53
CA GLY A 104 2.72 7.26 0.61
C GLY A 104 1.96 6.06 0.07
N ASN A 105 2.66 4.93 -0.05
CA ASN A 105 2.13 3.69 -0.62
C ASN A 105 2.05 2.58 0.43
N TYR A 106 1.27 1.54 0.12
CA TYR A 106 1.24 0.31 0.92
C TYR A 106 2.22 -0.71 0.34
N TYR A 107 3.05 -1.29 1.20
CA TYR A 107 3.97 -2.38 0.85
C TYR A 107 3.72 -3.55 1.79
N SER A 108 3.44 -4.74 1.26
CA SER A 108 3.16 -5.92 2.10
C SER A 108 4.37 -6.42 2.91
N ASP A 109 5.56 -5.90 2.65
CA ASP A 109 6.80 -6.16 3.39
C ASP A 109 7.19 -5.00 4.31
N TYR A 110 6.34 -3.98 4.46
CA TYR A 110 6.55 -2.91 5.41
C TYR A 110 6.29 -3.41 6.84
N THR A 111 7.31 -3.30 7.69
CA THR A 111 7.27 -3.74 9.10
C THR A 111 7.57 -2.59 10.07
N GLY A 112 7.32 -1.36 9.67
CA GLY A 112 7.53 -0.20 10.52
C GLY A 112 6.43 -0.05 11.57
N SER A 113 6.60 0.92 12.45
CA SER A 113 5.64 1.25 13.51
C SER A 113 4.80 2.48 13.17
N ASP A 114 3.56 2.48 13.62
CA ASP A 114 2.61 3.59 13.62
C ASP A 114 2.27 3.92 15.09
N ASN A 115 3.03 4.84 15.69
CA ASN A 115 2.94 5.14 17.13
C ASN A 115 1.77 6.04 17.48
N ASN A 116 1.22 6.78 16.50
CA ASN A 116 0.06 7.64 16.70
C ASN A 116 -1.26 6.99 16.24
N SER A 117 -1.16 5.81 15.62
CA SER A 117 -2.27 4.98 15.13
C SER A 117 -3.18 5.73 14.16
N ASP A 118 -2.58 6.52 13.27
CA ASP A 118 -3.30 7.26 12.21
C ASP A 118 -3.38 6.49 10.88
N GLY A 119 -2.82 5.28 10.81
CA GLY A 119 -2.79 4.41 9.63
C GLY A 119 -1.60 4.70 8.71
N ILE A 120 -0.71 5.61 9.08
CA ILE A 120 0.51 5.96 8.37
C ILE A 120 1.70 5.55 9.25
N GLY A 121 2.64 4.83 8.68
CA GLY A 121 3.84 4.41 9.39
C GLY A 121 4.80 5.57 9.67
N ASP A 122 5.27 5.67 10.92
CA ASP A 122 6.27 6.63 11.38
C ASP A 122 7.70 6.26 10.93
N THR A 123 7.91 4.99 10.56
CA THR A 123 9.19 4.51 10.05
C THR A 123 9.20 4.63 8.52
N SER A 124 10.13 5.40 7.96
CA SER A 124 10.24 5.51 6.50
C SER A 124 10.57 4.17 5.83
N TYR A 125 10.04 3.92 4.63
CA TYR A 125 10.38 2.76 3.80
C TYR A 125 11.40 3.14 2.72
N GLN A 126 12.60 2.54 2.77
CA GLN A 126 13.65 2.76 1.76
C GLN A 126 13.32 1.95 0.50
N ILE A 127 13.27 2.60 -0.67
CA ILE A 127 13.02 1.90 -1.93
C ILE A 127 14.34 1.27 -2.41
N PRO A 128 14.41 -0.07 -2.58
CA PRO A 128 15.62 -0.73 -3.06
C PRO A 128 16.06 -0.24 -4.45
N GLY A 129 17.38 -0.24 -4.67
CA GLY A 129 18.02 0.10 -5.96
C GLY A 129 18.62 1.50 -6.03
N GLY A 130 18.22 2.42 -5.16
CA GLY A 130 18.64 3.81 -5.18
C GLY A 130 18.56 4.48 -3.80
N SER A 131 18.31 5.78 -3.79
CA SER A 131 18.18 6.59 -2.56
C SER A 131 16.76 7.13 -2.36
N SER A 132 15.78 6.63 -3.11
CA SER A 132 14.38 7.05 -2.97
C SER A 132 13.77 6.45 -1.72
N ILE A 133 12.94 7.23 -1.04
CA ILE A 133 12.35 6.91 0.26
C ILE A 133 10.87 7.25 0.20
N ASP A 134 10.04 6.37 0.72
CA ASP A 134 8.67 6.67 1.11
C ASP A 134 8.66 7.06 2.59
N TYR A 135 8.36 8.32 2.89
CA TYR A 135 8.34 8.83 4.27
C TYR A 135 7.01 8.61 4.98
N PHE A 136 5.96 8.22 4.26
CA PHE A 136 4.61 8.07 4.82
C PHE A 136 3.97 6.75 4.34
N PRO A 137 4.64 5.60 4.52
CA PRO A 137 4.11 4.31 4.09
C PRO A 137 2.76 4.04 4.80
N LEU A 138 1.84 3.39 4.10
CA LEU A 138 0.54 3.02 4.66
C LEU A 138 0.66 1.73 5.49
N MET A 139 -0.03 1.68 6.64
CA MET A 139 -0.12 0.46 7.47
C MET A 139 -1.03 -0.61 6.88
N HIS A 140 -2.01 -0.21 6.07
CA HIS A 140 -2.96 -1.10 5.41
C HIS A 140 -3.13 -0.74 3.92
N PRO A 141 -3.63 -1.67 3.08
CA PRO A 141 -3.88 -1.38 1.67
C PRO A 141 -4.78 -0.14 1.48
N TRP A 142 -4.39 0.72 0.53
CA TRP A 142 -5.18 1.87 0.12
C TRP A 142 -6.53 1.46 -0.48
N GLY A 143 -7.58 2.22 -0.16
CA GLY A 143 -8.92 2.02 -0.71
C GLY A 143 -9.67 0.81 -0.15
N LYS A 144 -9.06 0.03 0.74
CA LYS A 144 -9.77 -0.89 1.61
C LYS A 144 -10.02 -0.20 2.95
N PRO A 145 -11.27 0.04 3.36
CA PRO A 145 -11.52 0.43 4.74
C PRO A 145 -11.01 -0.70 5.65
N PRO A 146 -10.41 -0.38 6.80
CA PRO A 146 -9.97 -1.40 7.74
C PRO A 146 -11.16 -2.30 8.09
N LEU A 147 -10.94 -3.61 7.98
CA LEU A 147 -11.98 -4.62 8.18
C LEU A 147 -12.39 -4.57 9.65
N LYS A 148 -13.70 -4.54 9.94
CA LYS A 148 -14.17 -4.48 11.33
C LYS A 148 -13.63 -5.70 12.10
N GLY A 149 -12.88 -5.47 13.18
CA GLY A 149 -12.18 -6.50 13.94
C GLY A 149 -10.77 -6.87 13.43
N ASP A 150 -10.27 -6.26 12.36
CA ASP A 150 -8.88 -6.34 11.87
C ASP A 150 -8.18 -5.02 12.23
N LEU A 151 -7.40 -5.07 13.31
CA LEU A 151 -6.79 -3.91 13.94
C LEU A 151 -5.32 -3.73 13.54
N ASP A 152 -4.67 -4.78 13.03
CA ASP A 152 -3.31 -4.68 12.49
C ASP A 152 -3.26 -4.40 10.98
N GLY A 153 -4.41 -4.45 10.30
CA GLY A 153 -4.58 -4.05 8.90
C GLY A 153 -4.11 -5.10 7.88
N ASP A 154 -3.87 -6.34 8.32
CA ASP A 154 -3.37 -7.43 7.48
C ASP A 154 -4.46 -8.09 6.60
N SER A 155 -5.71 -7.61 6.69
CA SER A 155 -6.91 -8.14 6.03
C SER A 155 -7.35 -9.52 6.54
N GLN A 156 -6.87 -9.95 7.70
CA GLN A 156 -7.30 -11.15 8.42
C GLN A 156 -7.84 -10.75 9.80
N ILE A 157 -8.71 -11.58 10.36
CA ILE A 157 -9.18 -11.41 11.74
C ILE A 157 -8.56 -12.55 12.52
N THR A 158 -7.67 -12.21 13.46
CA THR A 158 -6.83 -13.17 14.18
C THR A 158 -6.83 -12.88 15.68
N SER A 159 -6.14 -13.73 16.45
CA SER A 159 -5.92 -13.47 17.88
C SER A 159 -5.04 -12.24 18.14
N THR A 160 -4.27 -11.78 17.15
CA THR A 160 -3.44 -10.57 17.25
C THR A 160 -4.35 -9.34 17.37
N ASP A 161 -5.42 -9.28 16.58
CA ASP A 161 -6.39 -8.18 16.62
C ASP A 161 -7.11 -8.11 17.97
N ALA A 162 -7.45 -9.27 18.54
CA ALA A 162 -8.05 -9.35 19.86
C ALA A 162 -7.10 -8.84 20.95
N ALA A 163 -5.79 -9.07 20.81
CA ALA A 163 -4.79 -8.54 21.74
C ALA A 163 -4.74 -7.01 21.67
N ILE A 164 -4.77 -6.43 20.46
CA ILE A 164 -4.80 -4.97 20.27
C ILE A 164 -6.08 -4.37 20.88
N VAL A 165 -7.25 -5.01 20.71
CA VAL A 165 -8.48 -4.57 21.37
C VAL A 165 -8.33 -4.55 22.90
N LEU A 166 -7.69 -5.55 23.49
CA LEU A 166 -7.47 -5.57 24.94
C LEU A 166 -6.54 -4.44 25.38
N GLU A 167 -5.48 -4.15 24.63
CA GLU A 167 -4.59 -3.00 24.90
C GLU A 167 -5.33 -1.66 24.83
N ILE A 168 -6.23 -1.49 23.86
CA ILE A 168 -7.09 -0.32 23.76
C ILE A 168 -8.06 -0.25 24.95
N ALA A 169 -8.69 -1.36 25.30
CA ALA A 169 -9.67 -1.42 26.39
C ALA A 169 -9.06 -1.08 27.77
N VAL A 170 -7.77 -1.36 27.97
CA VAL A 170 -7.04 -0.97 29.19
C VAL A 170 -6.37 0.41 29.10
N GLY A 171 -6.51 1.10 27.96
CA GLY A 171 -5.94 2.42 27.71
C GLY A 171 -4.42 2.41 27.48
N SER A 172 -3.85 1.27 27.13
CA SER A 172 -2.43 1.14 26.75
C SER A 172 -2.17 1.55 25.31
N SER A 173 -3.20 1.56 24.47
CA SER A 173 -3.14 1.97 23.06
C SER A 173 -4.20 3.04 22.74
N PRO A 174 -3.90 4.01 21.87
CA PRO A 174 -4.83 5.10 21.56
C PRO A 174 -6.08 4.60 20.83
N CYS A 175 -7.23 5.23 21.12
CA CYS A 175 -8.51 4.95 20.46
C CYS A 175 -9.07 6.23 19.85
N ASN A 176 -8.77 6.48 18.58
CA ASN A 176 -9.40 7.55 17.80
C ASN A 176 -10.73 7.04 17.18
N SER A 177 -11.46 7.91 16.48
CA SER A 177 -12.77 7.57 15.90
C SER A 177 -12.71 6.48 14.82
N GLN A 178 -11.58 6.37 14.11
CA GLN A 178 -11.39 5.35 13.08
C GLN A 178 -11.11 3.99 13.72
N ILE A 179 -10.21 3.95 14.71
CA ILE A 179 -9.93 2.75 15.52
C ILE A 179 -11.20 2.29 16.23
N LEU A 180 -11.98 3.20 16.81
CA LEU A 180 -13.26 2.85 17.44
C LEU A 180 -14.19 2.14 16.45
N ALA A 181 -14.29 2.61 15.21
CA ALA A 181 -15.16 1.99 14.20
C ALA A 181 -14.73 0.56 13.81
N ILE A 182 -13.44 0.25 13.97
CA ILE A 182 -12.85 -1.07 13.68
C ILE A 182 -12.97 -1.98 14.91
N ALA A 183 -12.62 -1.45 16.08
CA ALA A 183 -12.47 -2.16 17.34
C ALA A 183 -13.79 -2.40 18.09
N ASP A 184 -14.80 -1.54 17.93
CA ASP A 184 -16.14 -1.71 18.50
C ASP A 184 -16.94 -2.74 17.68
N VAL A 185 -16.52 -4.00 17.73
CA VAL A 185 -17.14 -5.10 16.98
C VAL A 185 -18.58 -5.33 17.47
N SER A 186 -18.85 -5.14 18.76
CA SER A 186 -20.16 -5.26 19.38
C SER A 186 -21.17 -4.18 18.93
N GLY A 187 -20.68 -3.00 18.54
CA GLY A 187 -21.50 -1.86 18.12
C GLY A 187 -22.12 -1.09 19.29
N ASP A 188 -21.53 -1.17 20.49
CA ASP A 188 -22.04 -0.52 21.70
C ASP A 188 -21.47 0.89 21.95
N GLY A 189 -20.57 1.33 21.06
CA GLY A 189 -19.89 2.62 21.11
C GLY A 189 -18.67 2.66 22.02
N ARG A 190 -18.17 1.49 22.48
CA ARG A 190 -16.99 1.37 23.34
C ARG A 190 -16.08 0.24 22.86
N VAL A 191 -14.81 0.31 23.25
CA VAL A 191 -13.86 -0.78 23.06
C VAL A 191 -13.67 -1.49 24.39
N SER A 192 -13.95 -2.78 24.43
CA SER A 192 -13.98 -3.58 25.66
C SER A 192 -13.47 -5.01 25.44
N SER A 193 -13.33 -5.77 26.52
CA SER A 193 -13.02 -7.20 26.44
C SER A 193 -14.11 -8.02 25.73
N LEU A 194 -15.34 -7.49 25.61
CA LEU A 194 -16.40 -8.11 24.82
C LEU A 194 -16.03 -8.10 23.33
N ASP A 195 -15.50 -6.98 22.84
CA ASP A 195 -15.09 -6.86 21.45
C ASP A 195 -13.91 -7.78 21.13
N ALA A 196 -12.96 -7.90 22.06
CA ALA A 196 -11.85 -8.85 21.93
C ALA A 196 -12.34 -10.31 21.88
N LEU A 197 -13.33 -10.65 22.69
CA LEU A 197 -13.97 -11.96 22.65
C LEU A 197 -14.68 -12.21 21.32
N MET A 198 -15.39 -11.21 20.79
CA MET A 198 -16.06 -11.30 19.49
C MET A 198 -15.05 -11.50 18.37
N ILE A 199 -13.91 -10.81 18.40
CA ILE A 199 -12.81 -11.03 17.45
C ILE A 199 -12.28 -12.46 17.54
N LEU A 200 -11.99 -12.97 18.74
CA LEU A 200 -11.52 -14.35 18.93
C LEU A 200 -12.53 -15.39 18.43
N GLN A 201 -13.83 -15.11 18.48
CA GLN A 201 -14.87 -15.99 17.96
C GLN A 201 -14.96 -15.97 16.43
N MET A 202 -14.56 -14.88 15.80
CA MET A 202 -14.53 -14.72 14.34
C MET A 202 -13.19 -15.13 13.72
N ALA A 203 -12.13 -15.20 14.53
CA ALA A 203 -10.78 -15.51 14.07
C ALA A 203 -10.72 -16.90 13.40
N ALA A 204 -10.04 -16.96 12.24
CA ALA A 204 -9.90 -18.16 11.41
C ALA A 204 -8.50 -18.76 11.48
#